data_AF-A0A7K9NNU8-F1
#
_entry.id   AF-A0A7K9NNU8-F1
#
_cell.length_a   1.000
_cell.length_b   1.000
_cell.length_c   1.000
_cell.angle_alpha   90.00
_cell.angle_beta   90.00
_cell.angle_gamma   90.00
#
_symmetry.space_group_name_H-M   'P 1'
#
loop_
_entity.id
_entity.type
_entity.pdbx_description
1 polymer ?
#
loop_
_entity_poly.entity_id
_entity_poly.type
_entity_poly.pdbx_seq_one_letter_code
_entity_poly.pdbx_strand_id
1 'polypeptide(L)' 'QFLRRQQVLQLYRKILRAIREVPAEQDRRYLKDWAREEFRRNKDATEEDAIRMMITQGNMQLQELQRTLRLAKS' A
#
# COMPACT_ATOMS: atom_id res chain seq x y z
N GLN A 1 -15.05 14.71 1.15
CA GLN A 1 -15.20 13.59 0.19
C GLN A 1 -14.07 13.51 -0.88
N PHE A 2 -13.50 14.61 -1.42
CA PHE A 2 -12.38 14.54 -2.40
C PHE A 2 -10.97 14.25 -1.81
N LEU A 3 -10.64 14.86 -0.67
CA LEU A 3 -9.32 14.73 -0.02
C LEU A 3 -8.95 13.27 0.32
N ARG A 4 -9.94 12.46 0.72
CA ARG A 4 -9.75 11.04 1.07
C ARG A 4 -9.38 10.20 -0.14
N ARG A 5 -10.04 10.40 -1.28
CA ARG A 5 -9.70 9.72 -2.54
C ARG A 5 -8.26 10.02 -2.94
N GLN A 6 -7.81 11.26 -2.79
CA GLN A 6 -6.42 11.63 -3.06
C GLN A 6 -5.45 10.90 -2.12
N GLN A 7 -5.73 10.83 -0.83
CA GLN A 7 -4.90 10.11 0.15
C GLN A 7 -4.81 8.61 -0.18
N VAL A 8 -5.93 7.96 -0.49
CA VAL A 8 -5.96 6.54 -0.91
C VAL A 8 -5.11 6.32 -2.15
N LEU A 9 -5.28 7.15 -3.19
CA LEU A 9 -4.50 7.02 -4.43
C LEU A 9 -3.01 7.32 -4.23
N GLN A 10 -2.65 8.26 -3.36
CA GLN A 10 -1.26 8.52 -3.00
C GLN A 10 -0.65 7.31 -2.28
N LEU A 11 -1.35 6.74 -1.30
CA LEU A 11 -0.91 5.54 -0.60
C LEU A 11 -0.72 4.36 -1.56
N TYR A 12 -1.69 4.12 -2.45
CA TYR A 12 -1.60 3.09 -3.49
C TYR A 12 -0.33 3.22 -4.34
N ARG A 13 -0.06 4.43 -4.85
CA ARG A 13 1.13 4.69 -5.67
C ARG A 13 2.43 4.49 -4.88
N LYS A 14 2.47 4.90 -3.61
CA LYS A 14 3.65 4.71 -2.75
C LYS A 14 3.91 3.23 -2.49
N ILE A 15 2.88 2.43 -2.20
CA ILE A 15 2.98 0.97 -2.03
C ILE A 15 3.53 0.32 -3.29
N LEU A 16 2.94 0.62 -4.46
CA LEU A 16 3.43 0.04 -5.73
C LEU A 16 4.88 0.44 -6.05
N ARG A 17 5.34 1.63 -5.63
CA ARG A 17 6.74 2.04 -5.78
C ARG A 17 7.66 1.23 -4.86
N ALA A 18 7.30 1.08 -3.59
CA ALA A 18 8.08 0.28 -2.65
C ALA A 18 8.18 -1.19 -3.10
N ILE A 19 7.08 -1.78 -3.59
CA ILE A 19 7.08 -3.15 -4.11
C ILE A 19 8.08 -3.32 -5.28
N ARG A 20 8.26 -2.32 -6.15
CA ARG A 20 9.24 -2.40 -7.26
C ARG A 20 10.67 -2.56 -6.79
N GLU A 21 10.98 -2.17 -5.55
CA GLU A 21 12.32 -2.31 -4.98
C GLU A 21 12.58 -3.69 -4.36
N VAL A 22 11.56 -4.56 -4.28
CA VAL A 22 11.70 -5.94 -3.79
C VAL A 22 12.61 -6.72 -4.75
N PRO A 23 13.74 -7.29 -4.29
CA PRO A 23 14.71 -7.97 -5.17
C PRO A 23 14.13 -9.21 -5.86
N ALA A 24 13.46 -10.07 -5.10
CA ALA A 24 12.86 -11.30 -5.61
C ALA A 24 11.66 -11.00 -6.51
N GLU A 25 11.71 -11.45 -7.77
CA GLU A 25 10.66 -11.21 -8.76
C GLU A 25 9.33 -11.87 -8.38
N GLN A 26 9.38 -13.08 -7.85
CA GLN A 26 8.20 -13.82 -7.40
C GLN A 26 7.46 -13.05 -6.29
N ASP A 27 8.19 -12.58 -5.28
CA ASP A 27 7.64 -11.78 -4.18
C ASP A 27 7.10 -10.44 -4.68
N ARG A 28 7.83 -9.78 -5.59
CA ARG A 28 7.38 -8.54 -6.21
C ARG A 28 6.05 -8.72 -6.94
N ARG A 29 5.89 -9.80 -7.70
CA ARG A 29 4.65 -10.12 -8.42
C ARG A 29 3.51 -10.38 -7.44
N TYR A 30 3.75 -11.24 -6.45
CA TYR A 30 2.78 -11.56 -5.40
C TYR A 30 2.29 -10.30 -4.66
N LEU A 31 3.21 -9.49 -4.15
CA LEU A 31 2.88 -8.27 -3.41
C LEU A 31 2.11 -7.25 -4.27
N LYS A 32 2.46 -7.14 -5.55
CA LYS A 32 1.77 -6.24 -6.49
C LYS A 32 0.33 -6.68 -6.72
N ASP A 33 0.09 -7.96 -6.91
CA ASP A 33 -1.25 -8.50 -7.14
C ASP A 33 -2.09 -8.43 -5.87
N TRP A 34 -1.51 -8.79 -4.72
CA TRP A 34 -2.14 -8.61 -3.41
C TRP A 34 -2.55 -7.15 -3.16
N ALA A 35 -1.65 -6.19 -3.37
CA ALA A 35 -1.95 -4.77 -3.17
C ALA A 35 -3.05 -4.26 -4.13
N ARG A 36 -3.15 -4.80 -5.34
CA ARG A 36 -4.22 -4.46 -6.29
C ARG A 36 -5.56 -5.01 -5.83
N GLU A 37 -5.59 -6.26 -5.37
CA GLU A 37 -6.80 -6.89 -4.86
C GLU A 37 -7.31 -6.18 -3.61
N GLU A 38 -6.42 -5.83 -2.68
CA GLU A 38 -6.79 -5.19 -1.42
C GLU A 38 -7.50 -3.83 -1.65
N PHE A 39 -6.94 -2.99 -2.52
CA PHE A 39 -7.57 -1.71 -2.88
C PHE A 39 -8.86 -1.90 -3.69
N ARG A 40 -8.95 -2.98 -4.49
CA ARG A 40 -10.17 -3.30 -5.25
C ARG A 40 -11.30 -3.79 -4.34
N ARG A 41 -10.99 -4.62 -3.33
CA ARG A 41 -11.95 -5.12 -2.33
C ARG A 41 -12.57 -3.97 -1.54
N ASN A 42 -11.78 -2.95 -1.22
CA ASN A 42 -12.21 -1.79 -0.42
C ASN A 42 -12.69 -0.59 -1.26
N LYS A 43 -12.86 -0.73 -2.58
CA LYS A 43 -13.16 0.41 -3.48
C LYS A 43 -14.51 1.08 -3.18
N ASP A 44 -15.46 0.32 -2.63
CA ASP A 44 -16.84 0.76 -2.34
C ASP A 44 -17.02 1.09 -0.85
N ALA A 45 -15.94 1.14 -0.06
CA ALA A 45 -16.01 1.54 1.34
C ALA A 45 -16.52 2.98 1.45
N THR A 46 -17.60 3.18 2.21
CA THR A 46 -18.24 4.48 2.45
C THR A 46 -18.00 5.01 3.86
N GLU A 47 -17.73 4.13 4.82
CA GLU A 47 -17.56 4.47 6.22
C GLU A 47 -16.29 5.29 6.45
N GLU A 48 -16.50 6.52 6.88
CA GLU A 48 -15.47 7.55 6.88
C GLU A 48 -14.31 7.20 7.85
N ASP A 49 -14.64 6.68 9.03
CA ASP A 49 -13.62 6.29 10.01
C ASP A 49 -12.88 5.02 9.62
N ALA A 50 -13.57 4.05 9.00
CA ALA A 50 -12.94 2.85 8.47
C ALA A 50 -11.89 3.20 7.39
N ILE A 51 -12.22 4.11 6.47
CA ILE A 51 -11.27 4.58 5.44
C ILE A 51 -10.05 5.26 6.09
N ARG A 52 -10.26 6.07 7.13
CA ARG A 52 -9.15 6.73 7.85
C ARG A 52 -8.25 5.68 8.51
N MET A 53 -8.83 4.69 9.17
CA MET A 53 -8.09 3.60 9.79
C MET A 53 -7.30 2.78 8.77
N MET A 54 -7.90 2.44 7.63
CA MET A 54 -7.22 1.73 6.53
C MET A 54 -6.05 2.53 5.98
N ILE A 55 -6.18 3.85 5.82
CA ILE A 55 -5.08 4.72 5.39
C ILE A 55 -3.94 4.71 6.42
N THR A 56 -4.26 4.81 7.71
CA THR A 56 -3.26 4.77 8.78
C THR A 56 -2.51 3.44 8.78
N GLN A 57 -3.24 2.32 8.76
CA GLN A 57 -2.67 0.97 8.72
C GLN A 57 -1.79 0.76 7.48
N GLY A 58 -2.28 1.14 6.30
CA GLY A 58 -1.49 1.01 5.08
C GLY A 58 -0.23 1.88 5.06
N ASN A 59 -0.24 3.05 5.70
CA ASN A 59 0.99 3.86 5.86
C ASN A 59 2.00 3.18 6.80
N MET A 60 1.55 2.55 7.88
CA MET A 60 2.42 1.79 8.78
C MET A 60 3.06 0.60 8.05
N GLN A 61 2.26 -0.19 7.32
CA GLN A 61 2.76 -1.32 6.51
C GLN A 61 3.76 -0.86 5.44
N LEU A 62 3.51 0.29 4.79
CA LEU A 62 4.45 0.87 3.85
C LEU A 62 5.78 1.23 4.50
N GLN A 63 5.76 1.86 5.69
CA GLN A 63 6.98 2.21 6.41
C GLN A 63 7.80 0.98 6.79
N GLU A 64 7.13 -0.08 7.23
CA GLU A 64 7.75 -1.36 7.54
C GLU A 64 8.38 -2.00 6.31
N LEU A 65 7.64 -2.10 5.20
CA LEU A 65 8.16 -2.61 3.92
C LEU A 65 9.41 -1.83 3.48
N GLN A 66 9.36 -0.49 3.53
CA GLN A 66 10.51 0.35 3.19
C GLN A 66 11.71 0.13 4.13
N ARG A 67 11.46 -0.12 5.43
CA ARG A 67 12.54 -0.45 6.38
C ARG A 67 13.20 -1.77 6.04
N THR A 68 12.41 -2.82 5.80
CA THR A 68 12.91 -4.14 5.40
C THR A 68 13.71 -4.07 4.10
N LEU A 69 13.23 -3.31 3.11
CA LEU A 69 13.93 -3.11 1.85
C LEU A 69 15.27 -2.36 2.01
N ARG A 70 15.34 -1.36 2.90
CA ARG A 70 16.61 -0.68 3.21
C ARG A 70 17.61 -1.63 3.84
N LEU A 71 17.16 -2.45 4.80
CA LEU A 71 18.01 -3.42 5.48
C LEU A 71 18.52 -4.51 4.52
N ALA A 72 17.69 -4.97 3.58
CA ALA A 72 18.10 -5.96 2.58
C ALA A 72 19.10 -5.43 1.54
N LYS A 73 19.25 -4.10 1.41
CA LYS A 73 20.22 -3.45 0.52
C LYS A 73 21.53 -3.07 1.23
N SER A 74 21.60 -3.22 2.55
CA SER A 74 22.79 -2.92 3.38
C SER A 74 23.67 -4.15 3.50
#